data_AF-A0A2U7XX47-F1
#
_entry.id   AF-A0A2U7XX47-F1
#
_cell.length_a   1.000
_cell.length_b   1.000
_cell.length_c   1.000
_cell.angle_alpha   90.00
_cell.angle_beta   90.00
_cell.angle_gamma   90.00
#
_symmetry.space_group_name_H-M   'P 1'
#
loop_
_entity.id
_entity.type
_entity.pdbx_description
1 polymer ?
#
loop_
_entity_poly.entity_id
_entity_poly.type
_entity_poly.pdbx_seq_one_letter_code
_entity_poly.pdbx_strand_id
1 'polypeptide(L)' 'MIIAAEVKRDEQGYWTHPALVRSGCETSAELSYWLRTHKLQCFVMTMRDEAP' A
#
# COMPACT_ATOMS: atom_id res chain seq x y z
N MET A 1 -1.30 -6.84 16.91
CA MET A 1 -2.74 -6.55 16.75
C MET A 1 -2.96 -6.17 15.30
N ILE A 2 -3.76 -6.93 14.56
CA ILE A 2 -4.11 -6.61 13.17
C ILE A 2 -5.33 -5.70 13.23
N ILE A 3 -5.24 -4.49 12.66
CA ILE A 3 -6.33 -3.51 12.63
C ILE A 3 -6.80 -3.42 11.18
N ALA A 4 -8.09 -3.66 10.95
CA ALA A 4 -8.69 -3.44 9.64
C ALA A 4 -8.73 -1.93 9.35
N ALA A 5 -8.26 -1.54 8.17
CA ALA A 5 -8.33 -0.17 7.69
C ALA A 5 -9.20 -0.14 6.43
N GLU A 6 -10.12 0.82 6.37
CA GLU A 6 -10.85 1.10 5.14
C GLU A 6 -9.87 1.71 4.13
N VAL A 7 -9.81 1.09 2.94
CA VAL A 7 -9.02 1.56 1.80
C VAL A 7 -9.97 1.99 0.69
N LYS A 8 -9.57 2.98 -0.11
CA LYS A 8 -10.26 3.38 -1.33
C LYS A 8 -9.30 3.20 -2.51
N ARG A 9 -9.86 2.91 -3.69
CA ARG A 9 -9.07 2.91 -4.94
C ARG A 9 -8.69 4.35 -5.26
N ASP A 10 -7.44 4.55 -5.68
CA ASP A 10 -6.99 5.82 -6.24
C ASP A 10 -7.51 6.03 -7.67
N GLU A 11 -7.14 7.16 -8.28
CA GLU A 11 -7.54 7.53 -9.64
C GLU A 11 -7.08 6.50 -10.70
N GLN A 12 -6.04 5.74 -10.39
CA GLN A 12 -5.47 4.69 -11.23
C GLN A 12 -6.05 3.30 -10.92
N GLY A 13 -6.94 3.20 -9.93
CA GLY A 13 -7.63 1.96 -9.55
C GLY A 13 -6.89 1.10 -8.53
N TYR A 14 -5.76 1.56 -7.97
CA TYR A 14 -5.00 0.79 -6.98
C TYR A 14 -5.52 1.01 -5.56
N TRP A 15 -5.48 -0.04 -4.76
CA TRP A 15 -5.77 0.03 -3.33
C TRP A 15 -4.51 0.46 -2.57
N THR A 16 -4.54 1.66 -2.01
CA THR A 16 -3.43 2.20 -1.22
C THR A 16 -3.78 2.24 0.27
N HIS A 17 -2.97 1.58 1.10
CA HIS A 17 -3.20 1.55 2.55
C HIS A 17 -3.01 2.95 3.17
N PRO A 18 -3.85 3.42 4.11
CA PRO A 18 -3.76 4.80 4.63
C PRO A 18 -2.45 5.07 5.39
N ALA A 19 -1.85 4.03 5.98
CA ALA A 19 -0.54 4.13 6.61
C ALA A 19 0.59 4.40 5.60
N LEU A 20 0.41 4.03 4.33
CA LEU A 20 1.34 4.41 3.26
C LEU A 20 1.27 5.92 3.01
N VAL A 21 0.07 6.49 2.89
CA VAL A 21 -0.10 7.94 2.75
C VAL A 21 0.50 8.68 3.94
N ARG A 22 0.34 8.14 5.15
CA ARG A 22 0.92 8.71 6.38
C ARG A 22 2.42 8.47 6.53
N SER A 23 3.06 7.63 5.71
CA SER A 23 4.51 7.50 5.74
C SER A 23 5.22 8.71 5.15
N GLY A 24 4.47 9.61 4.49
CA GLY A 24 5.03 10.77 3.80
C GLY A 24 5.82 10.39 2.53
N CYS A 25 5.64 9.16 2.04
CA CYS A 25 6.23 8.71 0.79
C CYS A 25 5.23 8.99 -0.34
N GLU A 26 5.58 9.93 -1.22
CA GLU A 26 4.79 10.32 -2.39
C GLU A 26 5.17 9.49 -3.62
N THR A 27 6.39 8.92 -3.63
CA THR A 27 6.88 8.11 -4.74
C THR A 27 7.20 6.66 -4.35
N SER A 28 7.20 5.77 -5.35
CA SER A 28 7.62 4.37 -5.18
C SER A 28 9.08 4.24 -4.71
N ALA A 29 9.95 5.18 -5.08
CA ALA A 29 11.33 5.23 -4.64
C ALA A 29 11.45 5.57 -3.14
N GLU A 30 10.69 6.57 -2.67
CA GLU A 30 10.62 6.94 -1.25
C GLU A 30 10.08 5.79 -0.40
N LEU A 31 9.02 5.13 -0.88
CA LEU A 31 8.49 3.94 -0.24
C LEU A 31 9.54 2.82 -0.14
N SER A 32 10.22 2.54 -1.26
CA SER A 32 11.26 1.51 -1.30
C SER A 32 12.40 1.79 -0.31
N TYR A 33 12.80 3.05 -0.19
CA TYR A 33 13.80 3.49 0.77
C TYR A 33 13.30 3.34 2.22
N TRP A 34 12.08 3.81 2.51
CA TRP A 34 11.49 3.72 3.84
C TRP A 34 11.36 2.26 4.32
N LEU A 35 10.91 1.36 3.43
CA LEU A 35 10.82 -0.07 3.71
C LEU A 35 12.17 -0.68 4.05
N ARG A 36 13.22 -0.36 3.27
CA ARG A 36 14.59 -0.84 3.53
C ARG A 36 15.10 -0.36 4.89
N THR A 37 14.92 0.91 5.22
CA THR A 37 15.34 1.51 6.50
C THR A 37 14.68 0.81 7.69
N HIS A 38 13.42 0.41 7.55
CA HIS A 38 12.66 -0.27 8.60
C HIS A 38 12.71 -1.80 8.52
N LYS A 39 13.50 -2.37 7.59
CA LYS A 39 13.59 -3.82 7.32
C LYS A 39 12.23 -4.48 7.05
N LEU A 40 11.35 -3.76 6.36
CA LEU A 40 10.02 -4.20 5.97
C LEU A 40 10.03 -4.71 4.52
N GLN A 41 9.11 -5.63 4.21
CA GLN A 41 8.89 -6.14 2.86
C GLN A 41 7.51 -5.70 2.37
N CYS A 42 7.42 -5.29 1.11
CA CYS A 42 6.16 -4.97 0.44
C CYS A 42 5.83 -6.09 -0.55
N PHE A 43 4.60 -6.57 -0.51
CA PHE A 43 4.08 -7.58 -1.42
C PHE A 43 2.89 -6.96 -2.16
N VAL A 44 2.95 -6.97 -3.49
CA VAL A 44 1.82 -6.59 -4.34
C VAL A 44 1.12 -7.87 -4.76
N MET A 45 -0.14 -8.02 -4.37
CA MET A 45 -0.97 -9.14 -4.80
C MET A 45 -2.10 -8.61 -5.69
N THR A 46 -2.13 -9.07 -6.93
CA THR A 46 -3.25 -8.80 -7.84
C THR A 46 -4.42 -9.68 -7.42
N MET A 47 -5.40 -9.10 -6.73
CA MET A 47 -6.68 -9.75 -6.48
C MET A 47 -7.50 -9.70 -7.76
N ARG A 48 -7.90 -10.85 -8.31
CA ARG A 48 -9.01 -10.85 -9.27
C ARG A 48 -10.24 -10.45 -8.48
N ASP A 49 -10.92 -9.40 -8.92
CA ASP A 49 -12.31 -9.19 -8.52
C ASP A 49 -13.05 -10.45 -9.00
N GLU A 50 -13.50 -11.30 -8.06
CA GLU A 50 -14.49 -12.33 -8.33
C GLU A 50 -15.79 -11.61 -8.69
N ALA A 51 -15.88 -11.11 -9.93
CA ALA A 51 -17.16 -10.92 -10.56
C ALA A 51 -17.68 -12.30 -11.01
N PRO A 52 -18.97 -12.62 -10.78
CA PRO A 52 -19.56 -13.91 -11.14
C PRO A 52 -19.54 -14.20 -12.64
#